data_AF-A0A930FD35-F1
#
_entry.id   AF-A0A930FD35-F1
#
_cell.length_a   1.000
_cell.length_b   1.000
_cell.length_c   1.000
_cell.angle_alpha   90.00
_cell.angle_beta   90.00
_cell.angle_gamma   90.00
#
_symmetry.space_group_name_H-M   'P 1'
#
loop_
_entity.id
_entity.type
_entity.pdbx_description
1 polymer ?
#
loop_
_entity_poly.entity_id
_entity_poly.type
_entity_poly.pdbx_seq_one_letter_code
_entity_poly.pdbx_strand_id
1 'polypeptide(L)'
;MKEYLNNVNDEKLKTVFEVRNAYDEGKLTMDEARAILKEKVQSLEPYEVALIEQELKEEVDDQCRKEDIQAMLDLFDGILNTSKPNLPEEHPIACYYRENEKMKELLLSVEDLVQYPV
;
A
#
# COMPACT_ATOMS: atom_id res chain seq x y z
N MET A 1 -2.43 1.11 18.04
CA MET A 1 -1.72 1.83 16.94
C MET A 1 -2.16 3.29 16.86
N LYS A 2 -3.47 3.54 16.86
CA LYS A 2 -4.10 4.86 16.70
C LYS A 2 -3.56 5.98 17.61
N GLU A 3 -3.19 5.68 18.86
CA GLU A 3 -2.68 6.67 19.83
C GLU A 3 -1.35 7.35 19.42
N TYR A 4 -0.56 6.71 18.54
CA TYR A 4 0.73 7.23 18.08
C TYR A 4 0.64 7.87 16.69
N LEU A 5 -0.57 7.97 16.12
CA LEU A 5 -0.80 8.50 14.79
C LEU A 5 -1.54 9.83 14.88
N ASN A 6 -1.02 10.84 14.18
CA ASN A 6 -1.63 12.17 14.16
C ASN A 6 -2.79 12.20 13.16
N ASN A 7 -3.92 12.79 13.56
CA ASN A 7 -5.03 13.17 12.68
C ASN A 7 -5.63 12.02 11.83
N VAL A 8 -5.90 10.87 12.46
CA VAL A 8 -6.65 9.79 11.80
C VAL A 8 -8.10 10.22 11.56
N ASN A 9 -8.56 10.11 10.31
CA ASN A 9 -9.94 10.39 9.93
C ASN A 9 -10.74 9.09 9.79
N ASP A 10 -11.57 8.78 10.79
CA ASP A 10 -12.33 7.52 10.84
C ASP A 10 -13.38 7.39 9.73
N GLU A 11 -13.98 8.49 9.27
CA GLU A 11 -14.95 8.45 8.16
C GLU A 11 -14.28 8.10 6.83
N LYS A 12 -13.07 8.63 6.63
CA LYS A 12 -12.22 8.26 5.49
C LYS A 12 -11.85 6.78 5.54
N LEU A 13 -11.41 6.27 6.69
CA LEU A 13 -11.04 4.86 6.85
C LEU A 13 -12.23 3.92 6.56
N LYS A 14 -13.42 4.27 7.08
CA LYS A 14 -14.66 3.53 6.80
C LYS A 14 -15.01 3.53 5.30
N THR A 15 -14.88 4.68 4.64
CA THR A 15 -15.14 4.80 3.20
C THR A 15 -14.22 3.88 2.40
N VAL A 16 -12.91 3.84 2.73
CA VAL A 16 -11.94 2.97 2.07
C VAL A 16 -12.29 1.49 2.29
N PHE A 17 -12.63 1.12 3.53
CA PHE A 17 -13.02 -0.24 3.89
C PHE A 17 -14.27 -0.72 3.14
N GLU A 18 -15.33 0.11 3.11
CA GLU A 18 -16.58 -0.21 2.44
C GLU A 18 -16.40 -0.38 0.92
N VAL A 19 -15.64 0.51 0.29
CA VAL A 19 -15.38 0.44 -1.17
C VAL A 19 -14.55 -0.80 -1.50
N ARG A 20 -13.51 -1.10 -0.71
CA ARG A 20 -12.72 -2.31 -0.90
C ARG A 20 -13.57 -3.57 -0.74
N ASN A 21 -14.35 -3.69 0.33
CA ASN A 21 -15.19 -4.87 0.53
C ASN A 21 -16.22 -5.03 -0.58
N ALA A 22 -16.82 -3.92 -1.06
CA ALA A 22 -17.74 -3.97 -2.18
C ALA A 22 -17.05 -4.43 -3.48
N TYR A 23 -15.79 -4.06 -3.70
CA TYR A 23 -14.98 -4.59 -4.80
C TYR A 23 -14.66 -6.09 -4.61
N ASP A 24 -14.20 -6.49 -3.43
CA ASP A 24 -13.83 -7.89 -3.12
C ASP A 24 -15.05 -8.84 -3.21
N GLU A 25 -16.26 -8.33 -2.90
CA GLU A 25 -17.53 -9.05 -3.06
C GLU A 25 -18.09 -9.02 -4.50
N GLY A 26 -17.42 -8.31 -5.42
CA GLY A 26 -17.84 -8.17 -6.83
C GLY A 26 -19.04 -7.25 -7.06
N LYS A 27 -19.42 -6.42 -6.08
CA LYS A 27 -20.49 -5.42 -6.19
C LYS A 27 -20.06 -4.17 -6.96
N LEU A 28 -18.76 -3.88 -6.97
CA LEU A 28 -18.15 -2.81 -7.75
C LEU A 28 -17.11 -3.39 -8.71
N THR A 29 -17.01 -2.80 -9.89
CA THR A 29 -15.86 -3.01 -10.78
C THR A 29 -14.64 -2.24 -10.28
N MET A 30 -13.44 -2.61 -10.75
CA MET A 30 -12.19 -1.92 -10.41
C MET A 30 -12.28 -0.41 -10.72
N ASP A 31 -12.79 -0.05 -11.91
CA ASP A 31 -12.86 1.34 -12.34
C ASP A 31 -13.84 2.17 -11.49
N GLU A 32 -14.99 1.60 -11.13
CA GLU A 32 -15.97 2.25 -10.25
C GLU A 32 -15.41 2.47 -8.84
N ALA A 33 -14.78 1.44 -8.26
CA ALA A 33 -14.18 1.52 -6.94
C ALA A 33 -13.06 2.58 -6.91
N ARG A 34 -12.19 2.59 -7.93
CA ARG A 34 -11.14 3.61 -8.09
C ARG A 34 -11.70 5.02 -8.25
N ALA A 35 -12.79 5.18 -9.00
CA ALA A 35 -13.44 6.49 -9.17
C ALA A 35 -13.95 7.04 -7.83
N ILE A 36 -14.64 6.20 -7.03
CA ILE A 36 -15.15 6.59 -5.71
C ILE A 36 -14.00 6.96 -4.77
N LEU A 37 -12.93 6.16 -4.75
CA LEU A 37 -11.77 6.41 -3.90
C LEU A 37 -11.05 7.71 -4.28
N LYS A 38 -10.85 7.98 -5.58
CA LYS A 38 -10.23 9.24 -6.04
C LYS A 38 -11.07 10.46 -5.68
N GLU A 39 -12.39 10.37 -5.76
CA GLU A 39 -13.28 11.48 -5.43
C GLU A 39 -13.33 11.75 -3.91
N LYS A 40 -13.52 10.71 -3.10
CA LYS A 40 -13.83 10.84 -1.66
C LYS A 40 -12.62 10.79 -0.75
N VAL A 41 -11.58 10.04 -1.11
CA VAL A 41 -10.42 9.76 -0.25
C VAL A 41 -9.23 10.64 -0.65
N GLN A 42 -9.03 10.82 -1.96
CA GLN A 42 -7.99 11.65 -2.60
C GLN A 42 -6.54 11.20 -2.34
N SER A 43 -6.16 10.97 -1.09
CA SER A 43 -4.84 10.50 -0.66
C SER A 43 -4.99 9.50 0.47
N LEU A 44 -4.17 8.45 0.47
CA LEU A 44 -4.20 7.37 1.45
C LEU A 44 -2.77 7.07 1.92
N GLU A 45 -2.54 7.11 3.22
CA GLU A 45 -1.24 6.81 3.81
C GLU A 45 -1.12 5.31 4.15
N PRO A 46 0.08 4.71 4.07
CA PRO A 46 0.27 3.29 4.38
C PRO A 46 -0.21 2.89 5.78
N TYR A 47 -0.06 3.77 6.78
CA TYR A 47 -0.53 3.49 8.14
C TYR A 47 -2.07 3.51 8.24
N GLU A 48 -2.77 4.23 7.37
CA GLU A 48 -4.23 4.24 7.32
C GLU A 48 -4.76 2.88 6.82
N VAL A 49 -4.09 2.30 5.83
CA VAL A 49 -4.38 0.92 5.36
C VAL A 49 -4.15 -0.09 6.49
N ALA A 50 -3.04 0.04 7.22
CA ALA A 50 -2.74 -0.83 8.36
C ALA A 50 -3.79 -0.71 9.47
N LEU A 51 -4.25 0.51 9.77
CA LEU A 51 -5.33 0.74 10.74
C LEU A 51 -6.64 0.09 10.30
N ILE A 52 -7.01 0.20 9.02
CA ILE A 52 -8.22 -0.44 8.48
C ILE A 52 -8.16 -1.96 8.68
N GLU A 53 -7.03 -2.59 8.33
CA GLU A 53 -6.84 -4.03 8.49
C GLU A 53 -6.88 -4.47 9.96
N GLN A 54 -6.33 -3.68 10.88
CA GLN A 54 -6.28 -4.03 12.30
C GLN A 54 -7.60 -3.76 13.05
N GLU A 55 -8.32 -2.69 12.70
CA GLU A 55 -9.46 -2.22 13.50
C GLU A 55 -10.83 -2.51 12.86
N LEU A 56 -10.92 -2.59 11.53
CA LEU A 56 -12.21 -2.72 10.82
C LEU A 56 -12.43 -4.12 10.25
N LYS A 57 -11.36 -4.87 10.00
CA LYS A 57 -11.48 -6.23 9.48
C LYS A 57 -11.76 -7.21 10.62
N GLU A 58 -12.74 -8.08 10.42
CA GLU A 58 -13.05 -9.13 11.38
C GLU A 58 -11.93 -10.19 11.39
N GLU A 59 -11.36 -10.44 12.58
CA GLU A 59 -10.49 -11.58 12.80
C GLU A 59 -11.33 -12.87 12.73
N VAL A 60 -10.93 -13.82 11.88
CA VAL A 60 -11.58 -15.13 11.77
C VAL A 60 -10.53 -16.19 12.08
N ASP A 61 -10.78 -17.05 13.07
CA ASP A 61 -9.81 -18.00 13.65
C ASP A 61 -9.15 -18.97 12.64
N ASP A 62 -9.74 -19.16 11.45
CA ASP A 62 -9.26 -20.07 10.40
C ASP A 62 -8.92 -19.34 9.08
N GLN A 63 -8.57 -18.05 9.15
CA GLN A 63 -8.23 -17.24 7.97
C GLN A 63 -6.85 -17.61 7.39
N CYS A 64 -6.79 -18.75 6.71
CA CYS A 64 -5.79 -18.97 5.67
C CYS A 64 -6.34 -18.44 4.33
N ARG A 65 -6.69 -17.15 4.29
CA ARG A 65 -7.17 -16.47 3.08
C ARG A 65 -5.99 -15.83 2.35
N LYS A 66 -5.81 -16.18 1.09
CA LYS A 66 -4.89 -15.49 0.20
C LYS A 66 -5.50 -14.13 -0.15
N GLU A 67 -4.98 -13.07 0.45
CA GLU A 67 -5.26 -11.71 -0.01
C GLU A 67 -4.60 -11.48 -1.37
N ASP A 68 -5.35 -10.86 -2.29
CA ASP A 68 -4.80 -10.41 -3.55
C ASP A 68 -4.17 -9.02 -3.38
N ILE A 69 -2.91 -9.02 -2.92
CA ILE A 69 -2.14 -7.79 -2.71
C ILE A 69 -1.98 -7.00 -4.00
N GLN A 70 -1.90 -7.66 -5.16
CA GLN A 70 -1.77 -6.95 -6.43
C GLN A 70 -3.06 -6.19 -6.75
N ALA A 71 -4.22 -6.84 -6.62
CA ALA A 71 -5.50 -6.18 -6.79
C ALA A 71 -5.70 -5.03 -5.79
N MET A 72 -5.27 -5.19 -4.53
CA MET A 72 -5.29 -4.12 -3.54
C MET A 72 -4.43 -2.92 -3.96
N LEU A 73 -3.20 -3.16 -4.44
CA LEU A 73 -2.31 -2.09 -4.90
C LEU A 73 -2.90 -1.38 -6.12
N ASP A 74 -3.51 -2.12 -7.05
CA ASP A 74 -4.17 -1.56 -8.23
C ASP A 74 -5.41 -0.72 -7.85
N LEU A 75 -6.17 -1.15 -6.85
CA LEU A 75 -7.32 -0.42 -6.32
C LEU A 75 -6.91 0.94 -5.72
N PHE A 76 -5.79 0.97 -5.00
CA PHE A 76 -5.28 2.20 -4.38
C PHE A 76 -4.33 3.00 -5.28
N ASP A 77 -4.08 2.55 -6.51
CA ASP A 77 -3.20 3.23 -7.45
C ASP A 77 -3.72 4.64 -7.79
N GLY A 78 -2.83 5.62 -7.60
CA GLY A 78 -3.09 7.05 -7.76
C GLY A 78 -3.60 7.76 -6.50
N ILE A 79 -3.88 7.05 -5.40
CA ILE A 79 -4.20 7.66 -4.10
C ILE A 79 -3.25 7.23 -2.98
N LEU A 80 -2.64 6.03 -3.08
CA LEU A 80 -1.71 5.54 -2.06
C LEU A 80 -0.40 6.34 -2.11
N ASN A 81 -0.02 6.92 -0.97
CA ASN A 81 1.27 7.58 -0.82
C ASN A 81 2.40 6.54 -0.76
N THR A 82 3.20 6.49 -1.82
CA THR A 82 4.37 5.61 -1.96
C THR A 82 5.69 6.36 -1.78
N SER A 83 5.63 7.62 -1.33
CA SER A 83 6.81 8.44 -1.07
C SER A 83 7.67 7.83 0.03
N LYS A 84 8.99 7.96 -0.11
CA LYS A 84 9.92 7.54 0.94
C LYS A 84 9.72 8.44 2.17
N PRO A 85 9.61 7.87 3.37
CA PRO A 85 9.49 8.67 4.59
C PRO A 85 10.79 9.41 4.88
N ASN A 86 10.69 10.61 5.45
CA ASN A 86 11.84 11.37 5.92
C ASN A 86 12.23 10.88 7.31
N LEU A 87 13.21 9.97 7.38
CA LEU A 87 13.67 9.34 8.61
C LEU A 87 15.14 9.67 8.86
N PRO A 88 15.61 9.66 10.12
CA PRO A 88 17.02 9.82 10.44
C PRO A 88 17.91 8.81 9.70
N GLU A 89 19.15 9.20 9.41
CA GLU A 89 20.07 8.37 8.61
C GLU A 89 20.36 6.99 9.20
N GLU A 90 20.38 6.89 10.54
CA GLU A 90 20.60 5.66 11.29
C GLU A 90 19.31 4.85 11.53
N HIS A 91 18.15 5.35 11.06
CA HIS A 91 16.90 4.63 11.21
C HIS A 91 16.94 3.34 10.36
N PRO A 92 16.57 2.17 10.90
CA PRO A 92 16.66 0.89 10.16
C PRO A 92 15.97 0.92 8.79
N ILE A 93 14.77 1.52 8.70
CA ILE A 93 14.05 1.70 7.43
C ILE A 93 14.86 2.55 6.43
N ALA A 94 15.50 3.63 6.86
CA ALA A 94 16.32 4.48 5.99
C ALA A 94 17.56 3.71 5.48
N CYS A 95 18.19 2.91 6.35
CA CYS A 95 19.27 2.00 5.97
C CYS A 95 18.82 1.03 4.86
N TYR A 96 17.67 0.36 5.04
CA TYR A 96 17.14 -0.56 4.04
C TYR A 96 16.86 0.10 2.70
N TYR A 97 16.32 1.34 2.69
CA TYR A 97 16.15 2.06 1.43
C TYR A 97 17.48 2.31 0.72
N ARG A 98 18.51 2.75 1.46
CA ARG A 98 19.84 2.99 0.89
C ARG A 98 20.48 1.72 0.35
N GLU A 99 20.38 0.61 1.08
CA GLU A 99 20.86 -0.70 0.65
C GLU A 99 20.13 -1.19 -0.60
N ASN A 100 18.80 -1.06 -0.64
CA ASN A 100 17.99 -1.46 -1.80
C ASN A 100 18.29 -0.62 -3.03
N GLU A 101 18.48 0.70 -2.90
CA GLU A 101 18.91 1.55 -4.03
C GLU A 101 20.27 1.11 -4.56
N LYS A 102 21.24 0.82 -3.67
CA LYS A 102 22.54 0.32 -4.09
C LYS A 102 22.44 -1.04 -4.80
N MET A 103 21.58 -1.93 -4.32
CA MET A 103 21.34 -3.22 -4.96
C MET A 103 20.73 -3.05 -6.36
N LYS A 104 19.75 -2.16 -6.52
CA LYS A 104 19.15 -1.85 -7.84
C LYS A 104 20.19 -1.34 -8.83
N GLU A 105 21.08 -0.44 -8.42
CA GLU A 105 22.18 0.04 -9.26
C GLU A 105 23.07 -1.11 -9.75
N LEU A 106 23.40 -2.06 -8.88
CA LEU A 106 24.20 -3.23 -9.24
C LEU A 106 23.44 -4.19 -10.17
N LEU A 107 22.13 -4.39 -9.95
CA LEU A 107 21.32 -5.23 -10.83
C LEU A 107 21.23 -4.64 -12.24
N LEU A 108 21.08 -3.32 -12.36
CA LEU A 108 21.07 -2.63 -13.65
C LEU A 108 22.42 -2.74 -14.37
N SER A 109 23.54 -2.68 -13.65
CA SER A 109 24.86 -2.87 -14.27
C SER A 109 25.08 -4.30 -14.74
N VAL A 110 24.57 -5.30 -14.00
CA VAL A 110 24.57 -6.70 -14.44
C VAL A 110 23.68 -6.87 -15.68
N GLU A 111 22.49 -6.28 -15.68
CA GLU A 111 21.58 -6.35 -16.82
C GLU A 111 22.22 -5.76 -18.10
N ASP A 112 22.90 -4.62 -17.99
CA ASP A 112 23.65 -4.00 -19.10
C ASP A 112 24.78 -4.92 -19.62
N LEU A 113 25.55 -5.54 -18.73
CA LEU A 113 26.64 -6.44 -19.12
C LEU A 113 26.14 -7.71 -19.84
N VAL A 114 24.96 -8.23 -19.48
CA VAL A 114 24.38 -9.42 -20.11
C VAL A 114 23.90 -9.15 -21.56
N GLN A 115 23.64 -7.90 -21.94
CA GLN A 115 23.18 -7.55 -23.29
C GLN A 115 24.29 -7.65 -24.36
N TYR A 116 25.56 -7.80 -23.98
CA TYR A 116 26.66 -7.91 -24.95
C TYR A 116 26.91 -9.39 -25.32
N PRO A 117 26.89 -9.76 -26.62
CA PRO A 117 27.21 -11.12 -27.04
C PRO A 117 28.67 -11.44 -26.72
N VAL A 118 28.89 -12.63 -26.14
CA VAL A 118 30.22 -13.19 -25.79
C VAL A 118 30.97 -13.67 -27.01
#